data_AF-A0A962IKJ0-F1
#
_entry.id   AF-A0A962IKJ0-F1
#
_cell.length_a   1.000
_cell.length_b   1.000
_cell.length_c   1.000
_cell.angle_alpha   90.00
_cell.angle_beta   90.00
_cell.angle_gamma   90.00
#
_symmetry.space_group_name_H-M   'P 1'
#
loop_
_entity.id
_entity.type
_entity.pdbx_description
1 polymer ?
#
loop_
_entity_poly.entity_id
_entity_poly.type
_entity_poly.pdbx_seq_one_letter_code
_entity_poly.pdbx_strand_id
1 'polypeptide(L)'
;MRFTGTDQYVADADLMLAVNAAIALARPLLVKGEPGTGKTQLAEEVARALDAPLIEWHIKSSTKAQQGLYEYDAVARLRDAQLGDPGAAEIARYIRPGKLWEAFESERRAVLLIDEVD
;
A
#
# COMPACT_ATOMS: atom_id res chain seq x y z
N MET A 1 6.35 -3.09 -19.86
CA MET A 1 5.93 -4.37 -19.24
C MET A 1 4.43 -4.51 -19.43
N ARG A 2 3.94 -5.73 -19.71
CA ARG A 2 2.53 -6.00 -20.04
C ARG A 2 2.05 -7.18 -19.20
N PHE A 3 1.00 -6.98 -18.40
CA PHE A 3 0.25 -8.02 -17.70
C PHE A 3 -0.63 -8.77 -18.70
N THR A 4 -0.53 -10.10 -18.71
CA THR A 4 -1.25 -10.98 -19.66
C THR A 4 -2.16 -11.98 -18.94
N GLY A 5 -2.46 -11.76 -17.66
CA GLY A 5 -3.05 -12.78 -16.78
C GLY A 5 -2.01 -13.76 -16.26
N THR A 6 -2.45 -14.70 -15.43
CA THR A 6 -1.64 -15.80 -14.90
C THR A 6 -2.43 -17.10 -14.97
N ASP A 7 -1.76 -18.24 -14.77
CA ASP A 7 -2.41 -19.56 -14.78
C ASP A 7 -3.54 -19.69 -13.73
N GLN A 8 -3.57 -18.80 -12.73
CA GLN A 8 -4.55 -18.80 -11.64
C GLN A 8 -5.57 -17.67 -11.70
N TYR A 9 -5.47 -16.74 -12.66
CA TYR A 9 -6.37 -15.59 -12.75
C TYR A 9 -6.77 -15.29 -14.20
N VAL A 10 -8.02 -15.62 -14.53
CA VAL A 10 -8.64 -15.32 -15.83
C VAL A 10 -9.18 -13.89 -15.77
N ALA A 11 -8.32 -12.93 -16.12
CA ALA A 11 -8.74 -11.55 -16.33
C ALA A 11 -9.45 -11.43 -17.69
N ASP A 12 -10.60 -10.76 -17.74
CA ASP A 12 -11.20 -10.35 -19.01
C ASP A 12 -10.25 -9.37 -19.76
N ALA A 13 -10.41 -9.29 -21.08
CA ALA A 13 -9.58 -8.43 -21.93
C ALA A 13 -9.60 -6.95 -21.53
N ASP A 14 -10.75 -6.44 -21.07
CA ASP A 14 -10.94 -5.07 -20.62
C ASP A 14 -10.21 -4.82 -19.29
N LEU A 15 -10.30 -5.76 -18.34
CA LEU A 15 -9.53 -5.70 -17.09
C LEU A 15 -8.03 -5.71 -17.35
N MET A 16 -7.55 -6.59 -18.24
CA MET A 16 -6.13 -6.61 -18.63
C MET A 16 -5.71 -5.30 -19.27
N LEU A 17 -6.55 -4.70 -20.12
CA LEU A 17 -6.27 -3.40 -20.74
C LEU A 17 -6.17 -2.29 -19.68
N ALA A 18 -7.10 -2.26 -18.72
CA ALA A 18 -7.12 -1.27 -17.64
C ALA A 18 -5.86 -1.37 -16.76
N VAL A 19 -5.46 -2.58 -16.37
CA VAL A 19 -4.22 -2.84 -15.61
C VAL A 19 -2.99 -2.38 -16.38
N ASN A 20 -2.89 -2.75 -17.66
CA ASN A 20 -1.76 -2.36 -18.49
C ASN A 20 -1.67 -0.85 -18.70
N ALA A 21 -2.81 -0.18 -18.90
CA ALA A 21 -2.88 1.27 -19.01
C ALA A 21 -2.42 1.94 -17.71
N ALA A 22 -2.89 1.47 -16.54
CA ALA A 22 -2.48 1.99 -15.24
C ALA A 22 -0.96 1.82 -15.00
N ILE A 23 -0.40 0.65 -15.34
CA ILE A 23 1.04 0.38 -15.24
C ILE A 23 1.84 1.32 -16.13
N ALA A 24 1.41 1.51 -17.38
CA ALA A 24 2.11 2.33 -18.38
C ALA A 24 2.04 3.83 -18.07
N LEU A 25 0.90 4.29 -17.55
CA LEU A 25 0.69 5.70 -17.19
C LEU A 25 1.20 6.04 -15.78
N ALA A 26 1.64 5.04 -15.01
CA ALA A 26 1.97 5.17 -13.58
C ALA A 26 0.83 5.84 -12.79
N ARG A 27 -0.40 5.44 -13.06
CA ARG A 27 -1.61 5.95 -12.40
C ARG A 27 -2.22 4.86 -11.51
N PRO A 28 -2.78 5.21 -10.34
CA PRO A 28 -3.56 4.27 -9.53
C PRO A 28 -4.75 3.72 -10.32
N LEU A 29 -5.05 2.43 -10.11
CA LEU A 29 -6.21 1.76 -10.67
C LEU A 29 -7.23 1.51 -9.55
N LEU A 30 -8.43 2.08 -9.68
CA LEU A 30 -9.55 1.77 -8.81
C LEU A 30 -10.35 0.62 -9.40
N VAL A 31 -10.43 -0.51 -8.68
CA VAL A 31 -11.18 -1.69 -9.10
C VAL A 31 -12.45 -1.81 -8.26
N LYS A 32 -13.61 -1.80 -8.92
CA LYS A 32 -14.93 -1.99 -8.28
C LYS A 32 -15.54 -3.32 -8.73
N GLY A 33 -16.36 -3.92 -7.86
CA GLY A 33 -17.11 -5.13 -8.18
C GLY A 33 -17.68 -5.78 -6.92
N GLU A 34 -18.57 -6.75 -7.09
CA GLU A 34 -19.18 -7.49 -5.99
C GLU A 34 -18.13 -8.16 -5.06
N PRO A 35 -18.46 -8.41 -3.78
CA PRO A 35 -17.62 -9.22 -2.91
C PRO A 35 -17.28 -10.57 -3.54
N GLY A 36 -16.03 -11.02 -3.40
CA GLY A 36 -15.57 -12.31 -3.93
C GLY A 36 -15.20 -12.34 -5.43
N THR A 37 -15.18 -11.21 -6.15
CA THR A 37 -14.79 -11.15 -7.57
C THR A 37 -13.26 -11.16 -7.82
N GLY A 38 -12.46 -11.51 -6.82
CA GLY A 38 -11.00 -11.64 -6.97
C GLY A 38 -10.22 -10.33 -7.08
N LYS A 39 -10.70 -9.22 -6.49
CA LYS A 39 -9.99 -7.92 -6.47
C LYS A 39 -8.63 -8.00 -5.76
N THR A 40 -8.60 -8.63 -4.59
CA THR A 40 -7.36 -8.88 -3.84
C THR A 40 -6.41 -9.77 -4.64
N GLN A 41 -6.92 -10.85 -5.21
CA GLN A 41 -6.13 -11.77 -6.06
C GLN A 41 -5.57 -11.09 -7.32
N LEU A 42 -6.28 -10.13 -7.91
CA LEU A 42 -5.74 -9.34 -9.02
C LEU A 42 -4.45 -8.62 -8.61
N ALA A 43 -4.40 -8.02 -7.43
CA ALA A 43 -3.20 -7.30 -6.97
C ALA A 43 -2.03 -8.27 -6.73
N GLU A 44 -2.29 -9.44 -6.14
CA GLU A 44 -1.30 -10.51 -5.96
C GLU A 44 -0.70 -10.95 -7.30
N GLU A 45 -1.55 -11.22 -8.28
CA GLU A 45 -1.12 -11.71 -9.59
C GLU A 45 -0.43 -10.63 -10.43
N VAL A 46 -0.85 -9.36 -10.29
CA VAL A 46 -0.12 -8.23 -10.88
C VAL A 46 1.26 -8.06 -10.25
N ALA A 47 1.37 -8.14 -8.93
CA ALA A 47 2.66 -8.06 -8.24
C ALA A 47 3.59 -9.21 -8.66
N ARG A 48 3.07 -10.44 -8.73
CA ARG A 48 3.80 -11.62 -9.21
C ARG A 48 4.28 -11.44 -10.64
N ALA A 49 3.40 -11.01 -11.56
CA ALA A 49 3.74 -10.82 -12.96
C ALA A 49 4.78 -9.71 -13.20
N LEU A 50 4.89 -8.74 -12.29
CA LEU A 50 5.85 -7.66 -12.34
C LEU A 50 7.13 -7.93 -11.54
N ASP A 51 7.23 -9.08 -10.86
CA ASP A 51 8.28 -9.37 -9.86
C ASP A 51 8.44 -8.22 -8.84
N ALA A 52 7.30 -7.70 -8.40
CA ALA A 52 7.19 -6.54 -7.52
C ALA A 52 6.79 -6.98 -6.10
N PRO A 53 7.33 -6.33 -5.05
CA PRO A 53 6.79 -6.49 -3.70
C PRO A 53 5.31 -6.10 -3.65
N LEU A 54 4.48 -6.93 -3.02
CA LEU A 54 3.10 -6.59 -2.68
C LEU A 54 3.07 -6.02 -1.26
N ILE A 55 2.48 -4.84 -1.11
CA ILE A 55 2.21 -4.21 0.18
C ILE A 55 0.70 -4.13 0.31
N GLU A 56 0.15 -4.70 1.38
CA GLU A 56 -1.29 -4.70 1.62
C GLU A 56 -1.63 -3.71 2.73
N TRP A 57 -2.62 -2.87 2.46
CA TRP A 57 -3.18 -1.92 3.41
C TRP A 57 -4.70 -2.04 3.46
N HIS A 58 -5.17 -2.77 4.46
CA HIS A 58 -6.58 -2.97 4.71
C HIS A 58 -7.17 -1.77 5.49
N ILE A 59 -8.16 -1.13 4.92
CA ILE A 59 -8.80 0.06 5.48
C ILE A 59 -9.93 -0.34 6.42
N LYS A 60 -10.16 0.48 7.45
CA LYS A 60 -11.27 0.36 8.40
C LYS A 60 -12.01 1.68 8.44
N SER A 61 -13.23 1.68 8.97
CA SER A 61 -14.03 2.91 9.18
C SER A 61 -13.34 3.96 10.06
N SER A 62 -12.40 3.54 10.90
CA SER A 62 -11.58 4.43 11.74
C SER A 62 -10.25 4.85 11.11
N THR A 63 -9.87 4.26 9.96
CA THR A 63 -8.59 4.53 9.31
C THR A 63 -8.60 5.92 8.68
N LYS A 64 -7.53 6.68 8.91
CA LYS A 64 -7.29 8.00 8.33
C LYS A 64 -6.16 7.93 7.29
N ALA A 65 -6.26 8.73 6.24
CA ALA A 65 -5.23 8.82 5.20
C ALA A 65 -3.83 9.11 5.77
N GLN A 66 -3.73 9.91 6.84
CA GLN A 66 -2.47 10.21 7.52
C GLN A 66 -1.75 8.94 8.02
N GLN A 67 -2.48 7.91 8.45
CA GLN A 67 -1.91 6.65 8.93
C GLN A 67 -1.25 5.84 7.80
N GLY A 68 -1.63 6.10 6.54
CA GLY A 68 -0.91 5.56 5.38
C GLY A 68 0.47 6.19 5.22
N LEU A 69 0.63 7.45 5.62
CA LEU A 69 1.89 8.18 5.56
C LEU A 69 2.77 7.81 6.76
N TYR A 70 2.36 8.20 7.97
CA TYR A 70 3.10 7.91 9.19
C TYR A 70 2.25 8.15 10.43
N GLU A 71 2.64 7.53 11.54
CA GLU A 71 2.12 7.82 12.87
C GLU A 71 3.21 8.46 13.74
N TYR A 72 2.83 9.45 14.54
CA TYR A 72 3.72 10.12 15.47
C TYR A 72 3.35 9.76 16.92
N ASP A 73 4.24 9.07 17.61
CA ASP A 73 4.06 8.63 19.01
C ASP A 73 4.42 9.75 19.98
N ALA A 74 3.53 10.75 20.06
CA ALA A 74 3.68 11.89 20.95
C ALA A 74 3.76 11.49 22.44
N VAL A 75 3.09 10.39 22.83
CA VAL A 75 3.03 9.92 24.21
C VAL A 75 4.37 9.33 24.64
N ALA A 76 4.96 8.46 23.81
CA ALA A 76 6.30 7.94 24.06
C ALA A 76 7.33 9.07 24.16
N ARG A 77 7.28 10.04 23.23
CA ARG A 77 8.19 11.19 23.26
C ARG A 77 8.04 12.01 24.52
N LEU A 78 6.80 12.30 24.94
CA LEU A 78 6.54 13.07 26.16
C LEU A 78 7.11 12.37 27.39
N ARG A 79 6.90 11.05 27.50
CA ARG A 79 7.45 10.25 28.60
C ARG A 79 8.98 10.31 28.62
N ASP A 80 9.63 10.09 27.49
CA ASP A 80 11.09 10.08 27.41
C ASP A 80 11.66 11.48 27.72
N ALA A 81 10.99 12.55 27.26
CA ALA A 81 11.34 13.93 27.62
C ALA A 81 11.22 14.20 29.12
N GLN A 82 10.18 13.68 29.78
CA GLN A 82 9.98 13.82 31.24
C GLN A 82 11.03 13.05 32.05
N LEU A 83 11.55 11.94 31.51
CA LEU A 83 12.62 11.16 32.13
C LEU A 83 14.03 11.72 31.84
N GLY A 84 14.14 12.80 31.06
CA GLY A 84 15.40 13.44 30.73
C GLY A 84 16.22 12.68 29.68
N ASP A 85 15.60 11.83 28.86
CA ASP A 85 16.29 11.15 27.75
C ASP A 85 16.67 12.17 26.66
N PRO A 86 17.97 12.36 26.35
CA PRO A 86 18.42 13.25 25.28
C PRO A 86 17.82 12.88 23.90
N GLY A 87 17.47 11.60 23.72
CA GLY A 87 16.82 11.07 22.53
C GLY A 87 15.45 11.66 22.24
N ALA A 88 14.78 12.28 23.24
CA ALA A 88 13.47 12.91 23.04
C ALA A 88 13.50 14.13 22.09
N ALA A 89 14.69 14.70 21.83
CA ALA A 89 14.89 15.73 20.81
C ALA A 89 14.87 15.17 19.38
N GLU A 90 15.16 13.88 19.20
CA GLU A 90 15.23 13.22 17.90
C GLU A 90 13.84 12.72 17.47
N ILE A 91 13.06 13.59 16.81
CA ILE A 91 11.66 13.32 16.44
C ILE A 91 11.51 12.03 15.61
N ALA A 92 12.49 11.71 14.76
CA ALA A 92 12.48 10.52 13.90
C ALA A 92 12.29 9.22 14.69
N ARG A 93 12.76 9.14 15.95
CA ARG A 93 12.58 7.97 16.83
C ARG A 93 11.11 7.67 17.14
N TYR A 94 10.24 8.65 16.97
CA TYR A 94 8.82 8.58 17.31
C TYR A 94 7.92 8.56 16.07
N ILE A 95 8.50 8.50 14.88
CA ILE A 95 7.78 8.37 13.62
C ILE A 95 7.74 6.89 13.25
N ARG A 96 6.55 6.34 13.06
CA ARG A 96 6.34 5.00 12.50
C ARG A 96 5.84 5.14 11.07
N PRO A 97 6.56 4.62 10.07
CA PRO A 97 6.10 4.61 8.68
C PRO A 97 4.74 3.91 8.53
N GLY A 98 3.88 4.48 7.69
CA GLY A 98 2.65 3.84 7.24
C GLY A 98 2.85 3.05 5.94
N LYS A 99 1.81 2.34 5.48
CA LYS A 99 1.88 1.47 4.31
C LYS A 99 2.15 2.19 2.99
N LEU A 100 1.66 3.42 2.83
CA LEU A 100 1.95 4.23 1.66
C LEU A 100 3.41 4.73 1.68
N TRP A 101 3.95 5.07 2.86
CA TRP A 101 5.37 5.38 3.02
C TRP A 101 6.24 4.16 2.68
N GLU A 102 5.93 2.98 3.22
CA GLU A 102 6.63 1.73 2.88
C GLU A 102 6.67 1.50 1.35
N ALA A 103 5.58 1.80 0.65
CA ALA A 103 5.51 1.65 -0.81
C ALA A 103 6.38 2.67 -1.56
N PHE A 104 6.44 3.92 -1.08
CA PHE A 104 7.26 4.97 -1.71
C PHE A 104 8.76 4.80 -1.45
N GLU A 105 9.15 4.31 -0.27
CA GLU A 105 10.56 4.05 0.09
C GLU A 105 11.06 2.69 -0.41
N SER A 106 10.21 1.91 -1.09
CA SER A 106 10.62 0.58 -1.57
C SER A 106 11.74 0.70 -2.61
N GLU A 107 12.82 -0.07 -2.40
CA GLU A 107 13.98 -0.10 -3.32
C GLU A 107 13.62 -0.58 -4.73
N ARG A 108 12.54 -1.36 -4.84
CA ARG A 108 11.99 -1.86 -6.10
C ARG A 108 10.59 -1.30 -6.29
N ARG A 109 10.13 -1.21 -7.54
CA ARG A 109 8.74 -0.83 -7.82
C ARG A 109 7.80 -1.77 -7.08
N ALA A 110 7.05 -1.24 -6.12
CA ALA A 110 6.07 -1.99 -5.34
C ALA A 110 4.66 -1.87 -5.92
N VAL A 111 3.82 -2.87 -5.63
CA VAL A 111 2.37 -2.83 -5.80
C VAL A 111 1.76 -2.61 -4.41
N LEU A 112 1.05 -1.50 -4.23
CA LEU A 112 0.29 -1.22 -3.01
C LEU A 112 -1.19 -1.54 -3.26
N LEU A 113 -1.71 -2.55 -2.56
CA LEU A 113 -3.13 -2.83 -2.48
C LEU A 113 -3.73 -2.03 -1.32
N ILE A 114 -4.66 -1.12 -1.63
CA ILE A 114 -5.51 -0.47 -0.64
C ILE A 114 -6.88 -1.14 -0.73
N ASP A 115 -7.21 -1.97 0.25
CA ASP A 115 -8.43 -2.77 0.27
C ASP A 115 -9.48 -2.18 1.21
N GLU A 116 -10.76 -2.43 0.94
CA GLU A 116 -11.91 -1.90 1.70
C GLU A 116 -11.95 -0.36 1.84
N VAL A 117 -11.67 0.34 0.72
CA VAL A 117 -11.70 1.81 0.63
C VAL A 117 -13.07 2.38 0.20
N ASP A 118 -14.14 1.61 0.40
CA ASP A 118 -15.52 1.99 0.04
C ASP A 118 -16.09 3.14 0.89
#